data_AF-A0A178AW51-F1
#
_entry.id   AF-A0A178AW51-F1
#
_cell.length_a   1.000
_cell.length_b   1.000
_cell.length_c   1.000
_cell.angle_alpha   90.00
_cell.angle_beta   90.00
_cell.angle_gamma   90.00
#
_symmetry.space_group_name_H-M   'P 1'
#
loop_
_entity.id
_entity.type
_entity.pdbx_description
1 polymer ?
#
loop_
_entity_poly.entity_id
_entity_poly.type
_entity_poly.pdbx_seq_one_letter_code
_entity_poly.pdbx_strand_id
1 'polypeptide(L)'
;MVALVAIALGAALGGGVGGGMAVKHCKGELESLRQSVSSLPGTTTGSPSTSTASTASSSRASATAAPSTITVPDTGCPSTNGSTYTARFGRTTSYFTRICNTVKTNGDMFQINTPSWAACMDACAQYNTYQQTANGTTLCAGVSYVPEWSVHPEYAYSNYTNNGSCWFKDDMSDLPGNWPFTTEVVSSIRS
;
A
#
# COMPACT_ATOMS: atom_id res chain seq x y z
N MET A 1 9.24 -20.18 -53.28
CA MET A 1 9.98 -21.24 -52.56
C MET A 1 10.65 -20.61 -51.35
N VAL A 2 10.39 -21.23 -50.20
CA VAL A 2 11.15 -21.19 -48.92
C VAL A 2 11.15 -19.89 -48.11
N ALA A 3 10.50 -20.02 -46.95
CA ALA A 3 10.50 -19.15 -45.78
C ALA A 3 11.89 -18.98 -45.16
N LEU A 4 12.11 -17.85 -44.46
CA LEU A 4 13.09 -17.79 -43.37
C LEU A 4 12.51 -16.99 -42.20
N VAL A 5 12.12 -17.77 -41.19
CA VAL A 5 11.76 -17.36 -39.84
C VAL A 5 13.02 -16.88 -39.13
N ALA A 6 12.98 -15.72 -38.50
CA ALA A 6 13.95 -15.33 -37.47
C ALA A 6 13.18 -14.87 -36.23
N ILE A 7 13.01 -15.82 -35.30
CA ILE A 7 12.53 -15.59 -33.93
C ILE A 7 13.69 -14.95 -33.17
N ALA A 8 13.51 -13.73 -32.67
CA ALA A 8 14.40 -13.13 -31.70
C ALA A 8 13.70 -13.09 -30.33
N LEU A 9 13.91 -14.16 -29.55
CA LEU A 9 13.67 -14.17 -28.11
C LEU A 9 14.83 -13.43 -27.44
N GLY A 10 14.61 -12.18 -27.06
CA GLY A 10 15.55 -11.38 -26.28
C GLY A 10 14.92 -11.00 -24.94
N ALA A 11 15.18 -11.80 -23.90
CA ALA A 11 14.89 -11.44 -22.53
C ALA A 11 15.80 -10.29 -22.08
N ALA A 12 15.22 -9.15 -21.70
CA ALA A 12 15.92 -8.09 -20.99
C ALA A 12 15.27 -7.92 -19.60
N LEU A 13 15.72 -8.76 -18.65
CA LEU A 13 15.51 -8.54 -17.22
C LEU A 13 16.47 -7.43 -16.77
N GLY A 14 16.04 -6.17 -16.87
CA GLY A 14 16.73 -5.01 -16.31
C GLY A 14 16.15 -4.62 -14.95
N GLY A 15 16.40 -5.44 -13.93
CA GLY A 15 16.06 -5.14 -12.53
C GLY A 15 17.01 -4.10 -11.92
N GLY A 16 16.47 -3.19 -11.10
CA GLY A 16 17.15 -2.01 -10.59
C GLY A 16 18.25 -2.25 -9.54
N VAL A 17 19.16 -1.27 -9.47
CA VAL A 17 20.01 -0.97 -8.33
C VAL A 17 20.22 0.54 -8.29
N GLY A 18 19.46 1.23 -7.45
CA GLY A 18 19.58 2.69 -7.27
C GLY A 18 19.20 3.19 -5.87
N GLY A 19 19.11 2.29 -4.88
CA GLY A 19 18.72 2.59 -3.51
C GLY A 19 19.86 2.46 -2.51
N GLY A 20 21.06 2.93 -2.85
CA GLY A 20 22.18 2.97 -1.92
C GLY A 20 22.75 4.37 -1.93
N MET A 21 22.51 5.14 -0.86
CA MET A 21 23.24 6.31 -0.33
C MET A 21 22.27 7.36 0.24
N ALA A 22 21.50 7.02 1.30
CA ALA A 22 20.86 8.04 2.15
C ALA A 22 20.52 7.56 3.59
N VAL A 23 21.16 6.51 4.11
CA VAL A 23 20.89 5.99 5.48
C VAL A 23 22.06 6.22 6.43
N LYS A 24 22.67 7.41 6.38
CA LYS A 24 23.68 7.80 7.38
C LYS A 24 23.45 9.15 8.07
N HIS A 25 22.35 9.85 7.81
CA HIS A 25 22.07 11.13 8.50
C HIS A 25 20.69 11.27 9.17
N CYS A 26 19.81 10.26 9.14
CA CYS A 26 18.49 10.34 9.79
C CYS A 26 18.43 9.82 11.25
N LYS A 27 19.56 9.48 11.87
CA LYS A 27 19.57 9.19 13.32
C LYS A 27 19.67 10.45 14.18
N GLY A 28 20.27 11.52 13.67
CA GLY A 28 20.44 12.77 14.43
C GLY A 28 19.17 13.63 14.51
N GLU A 29 18.41 13.73 13.41
CA GLU A 29 17.17 14.53 13.39
C GLU A 29 16.03 13.92 14.21
N LEU A 30 15.91 12.60 14.25
CA LEU A 30 14.84 11.92 14.99
C LEU A 30 15.03 12.02 16.52
N GLU A 31 16.28 12.13 16.98
CA GLU A 31 16.59 12.38 18.40
C GLU A 31 16.30 13.85 18.78
N SER A 32 16.57 14.80 17.87
CA SER A 32 16.27 16.23 18.08
C SER A 32 14.76 16.50 18.08
N LEU A 33 13.98 15.87 17.19
CA LEU A 33 12.52 15.96 17.17
C LEU A 33 11.88 15.35 18.42
N ARG A 34 12.42 14.25 18.97
CA ARG A 34 11.94 13.68 20.25
C ARG A 34 12.22 14.57 21.45
N GLN A 35 13.32 15.33 21.44
CA GLN A 35 13.63 16.27 22.51
C GLN A 35 12.77 17.53 22.47
N SER A 36 12.39 18.02 21.27
CA SER A 36 11.53 19.21 21.15
C SER A 36 10.07 19.00 21.57
N VAL A 37 9.56 17.76 21.60
CA VAL A 37 8.19 17.47 22.10
C VAL A 37 8.15 17.36 23.63
N SER A 38 9.30 17.23 24.30
CA SER A 38 9.40 17.14 25.77
C SER A 38 9.46 18.51 26.47
N SER A 39 9.44 19.61 25.73
CA SER A 39 9.53 20.98 26.27
C SER A 39 8.41 21.88 25.75
N LEU A 40 7.16 21.53 26.02
CA LEU A 40 6.07 22.51 26.11
C LEU A 40 5.78 22.75 27.60
N PRO A 41 6.17 23.90 28.18
CA PRO A 41 5.65 24.31 29.46
C PRO A 41 4.19 24.71 29.28
N GLY A 42 3.28 23.92 29.87
CA GLY A 42 1.91 24.33 30.09
C GLY A 42 1.88 25.51 31.04
N THR A 43 1.31 26.63 30.58
CA THR A 43 1.11 27.85 31.37
C THR A 43 0.19 27.57 32.55
N THR A 44 0.73 27.56 33.77
CA THR A 44 -0.03 27.48 35.02
C THR A 44 -0.37 28.87 35.55
N THR A 45 -1.64 29.12 35.84
CA THR A 45 -2.09 30.18 36.75
C THR A 45 -2.76 29.52 37.96
N GLY A 46 -2.23 29.72 39.16
CA GLY A 46 -2.99 29.54 40.41
C GLY A 46 -2.29 28.88 41.61
N SER A 47 -1.51 29.68 42.36
CA SER A 47 -1.27 29.70 43.82
C SER A 47 -0.77 28.48 44.65
N PRO A 48 -0.10 28.73 45.80
CA PRO A 48 0.89 27.83 46.39
C PRO A 48 0.34 26.97 47.54
N SER A 49 0.93 25.79 47.75
CA SER A 49 0.88 25.07 49.03
C SER A 49 2.06 24.10 49.19
N THR A 50 2.87 24.43 50.20
CA THR A 50 3.54 23.56 51.18
C THR A 50 4.35 22.34 50.72
N SER A 51 5.66 22.45 50.95
CA SER A 51 6.69 21.42 50.81
C SER A 51 6.44 20.18 51.68
N THR A 52 6.52 18.98 51.11
CA THR A 52 6.79 17.74 51.85
C THR A 52 7.75 16.89 51.04
N ALA A 53 8.96 16.70 51.55
CA ALA A 53 9.98 15.86 50.96
C ALA A 53 9.56 14.39 51.03
N SER A 54 9.46 13.72 49.88
CA SER A 54 9.25 12.28 49.80
C SER A 54 10.44 11.64 49.09
N THR A 55 11.11 10.74 49.81
CA THR A 55 12.26 9.95 49.38
C THR A 55 11.86 9.05 48.19
N ALA A 56 12.44 9.30 47.00
CA ALA A 56 12.19 8.51 45.81
C ALA A 56 13.07 7.24 45.82
N SER A 57 12.48 6.10 46.19
CA SER A 57 13.05 4.78 45.89
C SER A 57 12.79 4.46 44.42
N SER A 58 13.82 4.56 43.58
CA SER A 58 13.73 4.22 42.16
C SER A 58 13.68 2.70 41.94
N SER A 59 12.49 2.12 42.02
CA SER A 59 12.24 0.79 41.44
C SER A 59 12.09 0.95 39.93
N ARG A 60 13.09 0.50 39.17
CA ARG A 60 13.00 0.36 37.71
C ARG A 60 12.02 -0.77 37.39
N ALA A 61 10.74 -0.43 37.30
CA ALA A 61 9.76 -1.30 36.68
C ALA A 61 10.13 -1.47 35.20
N SER A 62 10.52 -2.68 34.81
CA SER A 62 10.63 -3.04 33.39
C SER A 62 9.22 -3.06 32.82
N ALA A 63 8.82 -2.00 32.12
CA ALA A 63 7.56 -1.96 31.41
C ALA A 63 7.62 -2.96 30.26
N THR A 64 6.97 -4.11 30.40
CA THR A 64 6.67 -5.00 29.29
C THR A 64 5.81 -4.21 28.29
N ALA A 65 6.33 -3.96 27.09
CA ALA A 65 5.58 -3.32 26.03
C ALA A 65 4.36 -4.20 25.70
N ALA A 66 3.16 -3.61 25.75
CA ALA A 66 1.95 -4.31 25.36
C ALA A 66 2.03 -4.70 23.87
N PRO A 67 1.51 -5.87 23.47
CA PRO A 67 1.45 -6.26 22.06
C PRO A 67 0.66 -5.20 21.30
N SER A 68 1.25 -4.69 20.22
CA SER A 68 0.58 -3.76 19.31
C SER A 68 -0.30 -4.57 18.37
N THR A 69 -1.59 -4.25 18.28
CA THR A 69 -2.48 -4.84 17.28
C THR A 69 -2.36 -4.07 15.97
N ILE A 70 -2.04 -4.78 14.89
CA ILE A 70 -2.05 -4.22 13.54
C ILE A 70 -3.48 -4.31 13.03
N THR A 71 -4.04 -3.17 12.60
CA THR A 71 -5.40 -3.09 12.09
C THR A 71 -5.42 -3.27 10.59
N VAL A 72 -6.21 -4.23 10.12
CA VAL A 72 -6.47 -4.45 8.69
C VAL A 72 -7.16 -3.21 8.10
N PRO A 73 -6.68 -2.65 6.98
CA PRO A 73 -7.27 -1.46 6.38
C PRO A 73 -8.73 -1.70 5.96
N ASP A 74 -9.63 -0.83 6.41
CA ASP A 74 -11.03 -0.86 5.98
C ASP A 74 -11.14 -0.49 4.49
N THR A 75 -11.88 -1.29 3.74
CA THR A 75 -12.18 -1.04 2.34
C THR A 75 -13.56 -0.41 2.17
N GLY A 76 -14.42 -0.45 3.19
CA GLY A 76 -15.84 -0.09 3.12
C GLY A 76 -16.73 -1.16 2.49
N CYS A 77 -16.23 -2.35 2.18
CA CYS A 77 -17.06 -3.45 1.70
C CYS A 77 -17.79 -4.17 2.85
N PRO A 78 -19.00 -4.70 2.63
CA PRO A 78 -19.77 -4.70 1.37
C PRO A 78 -20.64 -3.44 1.15
N SER A 79 -20.70 -2.51 2.11
CA SER A 79 -21.70 -1.41 2.14
C SER A 79 -21.60 -0.39 1.00
N THR A 80 -20.45 -0.34 0.33
CA THR A 80 -20.11 0.63 -0.71
C THR A 80 -19.89 -0.03 -2.08
N ASN A 81 -20.40 -1.24 -2.26
CA ASN A 81 -20.31 -1.94 -3.54
C ASN A 81 -20.93 -1.10 -4.68
N GLY A 82 -20.27 -1.05 -5.83
CA GLY A 82 -20.69 -0.24 -6.99
C GLY A 82 -20.39 1.25 -6.87
N SER A 83 -19.83 1.73 -5.75
CA SER A 83 -19.38 3.12 -5.63
C SER A 83 -18.18 3.42 -6.53
N THR A 84 -18.02 4.67 -6.94
CA THR A 84 -16.91 5.11 -7.79
C THR A 84 -15.86 5.86 -6.97
N TYR A 85 -14.62 5.40 -7.06
CA TYR A 85 -13.46 6.15 -6.61
C TYR A 85 -12.87 6.99 -7.74
N THR A 86 -12.42 8.19 -7.42
CA THR A 86 -11.80 9.12 -8.37
C THR A 86 -10.32 9.26 -8.04
N ALA A 87 -9.46 8.67 -8.86
CA ALA A 87 -8.01 8.84 -8.78
C ALA A 87 -7.60 10.05 -9.63
N ARG A 88 -6.76 10.93 -9.07
CA ARG A 88 -6.24 12.11 -9.77
C ARG A 88 -4.74 12.12 -9.73
N PHE A 89 -4.11 12.10 -10.91
CA PHE A 89 -2.67 12.19 -11.03
C PHE A 89 -2.28 13.20 -12.10
N GLY A 90 -1.61 14.28 -11.69
CA GLY A 90 -1.30 15.41 -12.57
C GLY A 90 -2.59 16.00 -13.17
N ARG A 91 -2.71 15.93 -14.50
CA ARG A 91 -3.88 16.40 -15.26
C ARG A 91 -4.87 15.29 -15.62
N THR A 92 -4.54 14.04 -15.30
CA THR A 92 -5.35 12.88 -15.64
C THR A 92 -6.25 12.52 -14.48
N THR A 93 -7.53 12.31 -14.77
CA THR A 93 -8.50 11.75 -13.81
C THR A 93 -8.90 10.38 -14.30
N SER A 94 -8.94 9.41 -13.40
CA SER A 94 -9.42 8.05 -13.67
C SER A 94 -10.48 7.68 -12.66
N TYR A 95 -11.50 6.97 -13.12
CA TYR A 95 -12.62 6.54 -12.30
C TYR A 95 -12.56 5.03 -12.15
N PHE A 96 -12.82 4.55 -10.93
CA PHE A 96 -12.76 3.14 -10.60
C PHE A 96 -14.04 2.72 -9.88
N THR A 97 -14.80 1.80 -10.45
CA THR A 97 -15.99 1.23 -9.81
C THR A 97 -15.58 0.11 -8.87
N ARG A 98 -15.95 0.24 -7.59
CA ARG A 98 -15.68 -0.73 -6.52
C ARG A 98 -16.56 -1.97 -6.68
N ILE A 99 -15.95 -3.15 -6.58
CA ILE A 99 -16.62 -4.45 -6.60
C ILE A 99 -16.15 -5.26 -5.40
N CYS A 100 -17.05 -5.41 -4.42
CA CYS A 100 -16.78 -6.05 -3.15
C CYS A 100 -16.80 -7.59 -3.25
N ASN A 101 -16.00 -8.23 -2.41
CA ASN A 101 -15.94 -9.68 -2.22
C ASN A 101 -15.78 -10.46 -3.53
N THR A 102 -15.08 -9.86 -4.49
CA THR A 102 -14.91 -10.40 -5.83
C THR A 102 -13.48 -10.16 -6.28
N VAL A 103 -12.85 -11.18 -6.83
CA VAL A 103 -11.55 -11.09 -7.50
C VAL A 103 -11.74 -11.19 -9.01
N LYS A 104 -10.88 -10.54 -9.79
CA LYS A 104 -10.70 -10.90 -11.20
C LYS A 104 -9.76 -12.09 -11.28
N THR A 105 -10.19 -13.20 -11.85
CA THR A 105 -9.29 -14.32 -12.15
C THR A 105 -8.57 -14.03 -13.47
N ASN A 106 -7.24 -14.17 -13.50
CA ASN A 106 -6.36 -13.83 -14.63
C ASN A 106 -6.23 -12.32 -14.92
N GLY A 107 -5.60 -11.98 -16.06
CA GLY A 107 -5.30 -10.60 -16.47
C GLY A 107 -4.24 -9.93 -15.61
N ASP A 108 -3.44 -10.72 -14.87
CA ASP A 108 -2.45 -10.18 -13.95
C ASP A 108 -1.27 -9.57 -14.71
N MET A 109 -0.97 -8.31 -14.41
CA MET A 109 0.22 -7.64 -14.91
C MET A 109 1.39 -7.83 -13.95
N PHE A 110 1.20 -7.38 -12.71
CA PHE A 110 2.15 -7.47 -11.60
C PHE A 110 1.45 -7.13 -10.28
N GLN A 111 2.17 -7.29 -9.17
CA GLN A 111 1.67 -6.99 -7.83
C GLN A 111 2.55 -5.95 -7.14
N ILE A 112 1.92 -5.13 -6.32
CA ILE A 112 2.59 -4.20 -5.40
C ILE A 112 1.96 -4.31 -4.01
N ASN A 113 2.72 -3.94 -2.99
CA ASN A 113 2.15 -3.76 -1.66
C ASN A 113 1.67 -2.32 -1.51
N THR A 114 0.39 -2.13 -1.18
CA THR A 114 -0.20 -0.81 -0.91
C THR A 114 -0.88 -0.81 0.44
N PRO A 115 -0.84 0.29 1.21
CA PRO A 115 -1.43 0.34 2.55
C PRO A 115 -2.96 0.39 2.56
N SER A 116 -3.60 0.64 1.41
CA SER A 116 -5.05 0.78 1.33
C SER A 116 -5.57 0.50 -0.08
N TRP A 117 -6.86 0.21 -0.19
CA TRP A 117 -7.56 0.07 -1.47
C TRP A 117 -7.46 1.34 -2.34
N ALA A 118 -7.54 2.52 -1.72
CA ALA A 118 -7.37 3.80 -2.41
C ALA A 118 -5.98 3.92 -3.05
N ALA A 119 -4.93 3.63 -2.28
CA ALA A 119 -3.55 3.66 -2.77
C ALA A 119 -3.32 2.67 -3.92
N CYS A 120 -3.99 1.52 -3.90
CA CYS A 120 -3.94 0.54 -4.99
C CYS A 120 -4.46 1.11 -6.32
N MET A 121 -5.60 1.81 -6.33
CA MET A 121 -6.12 2.44 -7.55
C MET A 121 -5.32 3.66 -7.98
N ASP A 122 -4.86 4.48 -7.02
CA ASP A 122 -3.98 5.62 -7.33
C ASP A 122 -2.71 5.15 -8.04
N ALA A 123 -2.14 4.03 -7.61
CA ALA A 123 -0.98 3.43 -8.26
C ALA A 123 -1.31 2.93 -9.69
N CYS A 124 -2.49 2.36 -9.92
CA CYS A 124 -2.95 1.98 -11.26
C CYS A 124 -3.13 3.21 -12.17
N ALA A 125 -3.72 4.30 -11.67
CA ALA A 125 -3.85 5.56 -12.41
C ALA A 125 -2.49 6.20 -12.74
N GLN A 126 -1.54 6.14 -11.80
CA GLN A 126 -0.17 6.59 -11.99
C GLN A 126 0.55 5.78 -13.08
N TYR A 127 0.46 4.46 -13.01
CA TYR A 127 1.04 3.56 -14.00
C TYR A 127 0.54 3.89 -15.41
N ASN A 128 -0.77 4.08 -15.56
CA ASN A 128 -1.37 4.44 -16.84
C ASN A 128 -0.84 5.77 -17.38
N THR A 129 -0.63 6.76 -16.51
CA THR A 129 -0.06 8.05 -16.90
C THR A 129 1.38 7.89 -17.39
N TYR A 130 2.18 7.06 -16.72
CA TYR A 130 3.54 6.76 -17.14
C TYR A 130 3.58 6.01 -18.48
N GLN A 131 2.74 5.00 -18.65
CA GLN A 131 2.70 4.19 -19.88
C GLN A 131 2.30 5.00 -21.11
N GLN A 132 1.38 5.97 -20.96
CA GLN A 132 1.02 6.90 -22.03
C GLN A 132 2.22 7.72 -22.52
N THR A 133 3.15 8.06 -21.61
CA THR A 133 4.38 8.78 -21.99
C THR A 133 5.47 7.87 -22.55
N ALA A 134 5.43 6.57 -22.23
CA ALA A 134 6.45 5.59 -22.59
C ALA A 134 6.14 4.78 -23.87
N ASN A 135 5.03 5.07 -24.57
CA ASN A 135 4.53 4.27 -25.71
C ASN A 135 4.33 2.77 -25.37
N GLY A 136 4.01 2.46 -24.12
CA GLY A 136 3.68 1.09 -23.70
C GLY A 136 2.32 0.65 -24.21
N THR A 137 2.14 -0.65 -24.51
CA THR A 137 0.91 -1.18 -25.11
C THR A 137 -0.16 -1.60 -24.10
N THR A 138 0.21 -1.98 -22.88
CA THR A 138 -0.76 -2.50 -21.89
C THR A 138 -1.02 -1.49 -20.79
N LEU A 139 -2.29 -1.10 -20.64
CA LEU A 139 -2.77 -0.23 -19.58
C LEU A 139 -3.40 -1.05 -18.46
N CYS A 140 -3.31 -0.55 -17.23
CA CYS A 140 -4.04 -1.08 -16.10
C CYS A 140 -5.55 -0.76 -16.27
N ALA A 141 -6.34 -1.80 -16.56
CA ALA A 141 -7.79 -1.77 -16.68
C ALA A 141 -8.50 -1.84 -15.32
N GLY A 142 -7.80 -2.27 -14.28
CA GLY A 142 -8.34 -2.31 -12.93
C GLY A 142 -7.39 -2.95 -11.93
N VAL A 143 -7.88 -3.18 -10.73
CA VAL A 143 -7.11 -3.80 -9.65
C VAL A 143 -7.92 -4.81 -8.88
N SER A 144 -7.24 -5.74 -8.20
CA SER A 144 -7.79 -6.54 -7.11
C SER A 144 -6.94 -6.34 -5.86
N TYR A 145 -7.57 -6.01 -4.74
CA TYR A 145 -6.92 -5.65 -3.48
C TYR A 145 -7.38 -6.56 -2.34
N VAL A 146 -6.44 -7.07 -1.55
CA VAL A 146 -6.69 -7.88 -0.36
C VAL A 146 -6.17 -7.13 0.86
N PRO A 147 -7.03 -6.55 1.71
CA PRO A 147 -6.61 -5.68 2.80
C PRO A 147 -5.72 -6.38 3.83
N GLU A 148 -6.00 -7.66 4.12
CA GLU A 148 -5.21 -8.49 5.03
C GLU A 148 -3.75 -8.59 4.59
N TRP A 149 -3.50 -8.66 3.28
CA TRP A 149 -2.16 -8.84 2.73
C TRP A 149 -1.31 -7.56 2.82
N SER A 150 -1.94 -6.41 3.07
CA SER A 150 -1.22 -5.13 3.27
C SER A 150 -0.51 -5.06 4.61
N VAL A 151 -1.07 -5.77 5.60
CA VAL A 151 -0.54 -5.85 6.96
C VAL A 151 0.21 -7.14 7.21
N HIS A 152 -0.18 -8.21 6.52
CA HIS A 152 0.46 -9.53 6.55
C HIS A 152 0.88 -9.98 5.13
N PRO A 153 1.90 -9.35 4.53
CA PRO A 153 2.38 -9.72 3.19
C PRO A 153 2.92 -11.17 3.13
N GLU A 154 3.26 -11.76 4.27
CA GLU A 154 3.60 -13.18 4.41
C GLU A 154 2.44 -14.12 4.04
N TYR A 155 1.19 -13.66 4.11
CA TYR A 155 0.00 -14.44 3.69
C TYR A 155 -0.38 -14.22 2.23
N ALA A 156 0.24 -13.24 1.56
CA ALA A 156 -0.10 -12.93 0.19
C ALA A 156 0.31 -14.10 -0.72
N TYR A 157 -0.67 -14.63 -1.44
CA TYR A 157 -0.40 -15.53 -2.54
C TYR A 157 0.15 -14.72 -3.71
N SER A 158 1.17 -15.20 -4.41
CA SER A 158 1.62 -14.55 -5.65
C SER A 158 2.08 -15.57 -6.67
N ASN A 159 1.85 -15.23 -7.95
CA ASN A 159 2.45 -15.93 -9.09
C ASN A 159 3.73 -15.21 -9.58
N TYR A 160 4.18 -14.17 -8.86
CA TYR A 160 5.32 -13.33 -9.22
C TYR A 160 6.41 -13.42 -8.14
N THR A 161 7.58 -12.84 -8.41
CA THR A 161 8.69 -12.81 -7.44
C THR A 161 8.36 -12.02 -6.17
N ASN A 162 7.36 -11.12 -6.24
CA ASN A 162 6.95 -10.27 -5.12
C ASN A 162 5.52 -10.57 -4.71
N ASN A 163 5.33 -10.70 -3.40
CA ASN A 163 4.04 -10.74 -2.74
C ASN A 163 3.47 -9.33 -2.62
N GLY A 164 2.21 -9.15 -2.99
CA GLY A 164 1.54 -7.84 -2.90
C GLY A 164 0.07 -7.93 -2.54
N SER A 165 -0.40 -6.92 -1.82
CA SER A 165 -1.82 -6.75 -1.50
C SER A 165 -2.64 -6.22 -2.67
N CYS A 166 -1.99 -5.60 -3.66
CA CYS A 166 -2.63 -4.96 -4.80
C CYS A 166 -2.14 -5.58 -6.11
N TRP A 167 -3.08 -6.10 -6.88
CA TRP A 167 -2.85 -6.79 -8.14
C TRP A 167 -3.33 -5.90 -9.27
N PHE A 168 -2.44 -5.58 -10.21
CA PHE A 168 -2.78 -4.78 -11.37
C PHE A 168 -3.28 -5.68 -12.47
N LYS A 169 -4.36 -5.25 -13.12
CA LYS A 169 -5.05 -6.04 -14.13
C LYS A 169 -5.04 -5.31 -15.47
N ASP A 170 -4.69 -6.00 -16.54
CA ASP A 170 -4.81 -5.49 -17.91
C ASP A 170 -6.19 -5.72 -18.53
N ASP A 171 -6.95 -6.65 -17.95
CA ASP A 171 -8.33 -6.96 -18.29
C ASP A 171 -9.16 -7.17 -17.02
N MET A 172 -10.38 -6.65 -17.05
CA MET A 172 -11.39 -6.81 -16.00
C MET A 172 -12.68 -7.46 -16.51
N SER A 173 -12.67 -7.99 -17.73
CA SER A 173 -13.78 -8.79 -18.28
C SER A 173 -14.03 -10.03 -17.41
N ASP A 174 -15.21 -10.64 -17.50
CA ASP A 174 -15.53 -11.89 -16.77
C ASP A 174 -15.45 -11.82 -15.23
N LEU A 175 -15.53 -10.62 -14.65
CA LEU A 175 -15.90 -10.46 -13.25
C LEU A 175 -17.38 -10.86 -13.08
N PRO A 176 -17.75 -11.60 -12.00
CA PRO A 176 -16.92 -12.00 -10.87
C PRO A 176 -16.09 -13.28 -11.11
N GLY A 177 -14.82 -13.27 -10.71
CA GLY A 177 -13.98 -14.46 -10.63
C GLY A 177 -14.12 -15.20 -9.29
N ASN A 178 -13.76 -16.48 -9.25
CA ASN A 178 -13.82 -17.29 -8.04
C ASN A 178 -12.68 -16.90 -7.07
N TRP A 179 -13.04 -16.52 -5.84
CA TRP A 179 -12.07 -16.23 -4.77
C TRP A 179 -12.07 -17.38 -3.75
N PRO A 180 -11.00 -18.21 -3.72
CA PRO A 180 -11.01 -19.42 -2.90
C PRO A 180 -10.66 -19.17 -1.42
N PHE A 181 -10.34 -17.93 -1.05
CA PHE A 181 -9.90 -17.58 0.29
C PHE A 181 -11.06 -16.99 1.10
N THR A 182 -11.01 -17.15 2.42
CA THR A 182 -11.97 -16.55 3.36
C THR A 182 -11.67 -15.09 3.67
N THR A 183 -10.50 -14.58 3.24
CA THR A 183 -10.14 -13.18 3.40
C THR A 183 -10.94 -12.31 2.43
N GLU A 184 -11.17 -11.07 2.82
CA GLU A 184 -11.83 -10.09 1.96
C GLU A 184 -11.00 -9.81 0.70
N VAL A 185 -11.66 -9.61 -0.43
CA VAL A 185 -11.04 -9.07 -1.65
C VAL A 185 -11.95 -8.02 -2.26
N VAL A 186 -11.35 -6.93 -2.74
CA VAL A 186 -12.05 -5.84 -3.40
C VAL A 186 -11.42 -5.60 -4.76
N SER A 187 -12.19 -5.81 -5.81
CA SER A 187 -11.77 -5.48 -7.17
C SER A 187 -12.29 -4.11 -7.58
N SER A 188 -11.64 -3.49 -8.57
CA SER A 188 -12.08 -2.21 -9.10
C SER A 188 -11.81 -2.08 -10.58
N ILE A 189 -12.85 -1.77 -11.35
CA ILE A 189 -12.78 -1.63 -12.81
C ILE A 189 -12.62 -0.16 -13.16
N ARG A 190 -11.66 0.15 -14.02
CA ARG A 190 -11.50 1.51 -14.56
C ARG A 190 -12.57 1.79 -15.62
N SER A 191 -13.30 2.89 -15.48
CA SER A 191 -14.31 3.38 -16.43
C SER A 191 -13.83 4.62 -17.20
#